data_AF-A0A497KCG7-F1
#
_entry.id   AF-A0A497KCG7-F1
#
_cell.length_a   1.000
_cell.length_b   1.000
_cell.length_c   1.000
_cell.angle_alpha   90.00
_cell.angle_beta   90.00
_cell.angle_gamma   90.00
#
_symmetry.space_group_name_H-M   'P 1'
#
loop_
_entity.id
_entity.type
_entity.pdbx_description
1 polymer ?
#
loop_
_entity_poly.entity_id
_entity_poly.type
_entity_poly.pdbx_seq_one_letter_code
_entity_poly.pdbx_strand_id
1 'polypeptide(L)'
;MDLVGLVVSTVAISVSGALSPGPLTASAVMIGTRRFAKGGLLIALGHMIFEFPYVLIIASLYSSIEFFLKDVNVSYALTFAVSAFILFFSYMVIREGISIIRSEARRMKESKGYAFNPVLIGIALTGLNPYFLLWWLSVGLPLIQLSMSMGFPLLLVMYGAHVWMDYFWLTLMGFAGESGVKILKSKGYGILLIALGLILALFAMNISLKT
;
A
#
# COMPACT_ATOMS: atom_id res chain seq x y z
N MET A 1 -12.12 -9.67 -25.35
CA MET A 1 -12.20 -10.59 -24.20
C MET A 1 -13.64 -10.60 -23.71
N ASP A 2 -14.09 -11.72 -23.18
CA ASP A 2 -15.39 -11.83 -22.51
C ASP A 2 -15.28 -11.39 -21.04
N LEU A 3 -16.43 -11.32 -20.35
CA LEU A 3 -16.50 -10.91 -18.95
C LEU A 3 -15.64 -11.80 -18.03
N VAL A 4 -15.64 -13.11 -18.29
CA VAL A 4 -14.89 -14.08 -17.49
C VAL A 4 -13.39 -13.83 -17.64
N GLY A 5 -12.90 -13.62 -18.88
CA GLY A 5 -11.52 -13.26 -19.13
C GLY A 5 -11.09 -12.00 -18.37
N LEU A 6 -11.94 -10.96 -18.35
CA LEU A 6 -11.65 -9.72 -17.61
C LEU A 6 -11.45 -10.00 -16.11
N VAL A 7 -12.38 -10.71 -15.46
CA VAL A 7 -12.31 -11.02 -14.02
C VAL A 7 -11.07 -11.86 -13.69
N VAL A 8 -10.80 -12.90 -14.49
CA VAL A 8 -9.64 -13.78 -14.27
C VAL A 8 -8.33 -13.00 -14.42
N SER A 9 -8.20 -12.19 -15.47
CA SER A 9 -7.02 -11.34 -15.67
C SER A 9 -6.86 -10.33 -14.55
N THR A 10 -7.95 -9.70 -14.10
CA THR A 10 -7.90 -8.77 -12.98
C THR A 10 -7.39 -9.45 -11.72
N VAL A 11 -7.96 -10.59 -11.33
CA VAL A 11 -7.50 -11.31 -10.13
C VAL A 11 -6.03 -11.69 -10.27
N ALA A 12 -5.63 -12.29 -11.40
CA ALA A 12 -4.26 -12.75 -11.63
C ALA A 12 -3.24 -11.60 -11.56
N ILE A 13 -3.55 -10.45 -12.17
CA ILE A 13 -2.66 -9.28 -12.16
C ILE A 13 -2.67 -8.61 -10.78
N SER A 14 -3.82 -8.55 -10.10
CA SER A 14 -3.97 -7.91 -8.79
C SER A 14 -3.16 -8.60 -7.70
N VAL A 15 -2.89 -9.91 -7.82
CA VAL A 15 -1.97 -10.63 -6.93
C VAL A 15 -0.61 -9.92 -6.83
N SER A 16 -0.11 -9.36 -7.93
CA SER A 16 1.20 -8.68 -7.97
C SER A 16 1.26 -7.40 -7.11
N GLY A 17 0.13 -6.72 -6.95
CA GLY A 17 0.01 -5.48 -6.19
C GLY A 17 -0.54 -5.72 -4.79
N ALA A 18 -1.76 -6.29 -4.71
CA ALA A 18 -2.54 -6.43 -3.48
C ALA A 18 -1.85 -7.29 -2.40
N LEU A 19 -1.12 -8.34 -2.81
CA LEU A 19 -0.43 -9.23 -1.87
C LEU A 19 1.02 -8.81 -1.59
N SER A 20 1.46 -7.68 -2.14
CA SER A 20 2.84 -7.22 -1.97
C SER A 20 3.10 -6.77 -0.52
N PRO A 21 4.21 -7.21 0.11
CA PRO A 21 4.56 -6.75 1.46
C PRO A 21 4.99 -5.28 1.41
N GLY A 22 4.30 -4.42 2.16
CA GLY A 22 4.56 -2.98 2.16
C GLY A 22 4.09 -2.26 3.42
N PRO A 23 4.18 -0.91 3.43
CA PRO A 23 3.76 -0.05 4.55
C PRO A 23 2.35 -0.35 5.08
N LEU A 24 1.42 -0.58 4.14
CA LEU A 24 0.01 -0.82 4.42
C LEU A 24 -0.21 -2.19 5.09
N THR A 25 0.40 -3.23 4.53
CA THR A 25 0.45 -4.60 5.07
C THR A 25 1.05 -4.63 6.48
N ALA A 26 2.18 -3.96 6.70
CA ALA A 26 2.83 -3.87 8.01
C ALA A 26 1.93 -3.17 9.05
N SER A 27 1.22 -2.12 8.62
CA SER A 27 0.26 -1.41 9.47
C SER A 27 -0.95 -2.28 9.82
N ALA A 28 -1.40 -3.14 8.89
CA ALA A 28 -2.47 -4.10 9.15
C ALA A 28 -2.09 -5.12 10.23
N VAL A 29 -0.87 -5.68 10.16
CA VAL A 29 -0.32 -6.55 11.21
C VAL A 29 -0.25 -5.80 12.55
N MET A 30 0.28 -4.58 12.55
CA MET A 30 0.47 -3.78 13.77
C MET A 30 -0.86 -3.44 14.46
N ILE A 31 -1.85 -2.94 13.72
CA ILE A 31 -3.17 -2.63 14.27
C ILE A 31 -3.91 -3.92 14.65
N GLY A 32 -3.69 -5.00 13.90
CA GLY A 32 -4.18 -6.34 14.19
C GLY A 32 -3.85 -6.83 15.61
N THR A 33 -2.68 -6.45 16.14
CA THR A 33 -2.30 -6.76 17.54
C THR A 33 -3.26 -6.21 18.61
N ARG A 34 -4.02 -5.16 18.29
CA ARG A 34 -4.93 -4.46 19.22
C ARG A 34 -6.40 -4.57 18.83
N ARG A 35 -6.70 -4.66 17.53
CA ARG A 35 -8.06 -4.64 16.98
C ARG A 35 -8.38 -5.88 16.13
N PHE A 36 -7.53 -6.90 16.14
CA PHE A 36 -7.73 -8.17 15.43
C PHE A 36 -8.02 -7.97 13.94
N ALA A 37 -8.80 -8.87 13.33
CA ALA A 37 -9.31 -8.74 11.97
C ALA A 37 -10.01 -7.39 11.68
N LYS A 38 -10.66 -6.78 12.69
CA LYS A 38 -11.30 -5.45 12.53
C LYS A 38 -10.29 -4.35 12.23
N GLY A 39 -9.05 -4.48 12.73
CA GLY A 39 -7.96 -3.56 12.40
C GLY A 39 -7.62 -3.57 10.92
N GLY A 40 -7.43 -4.77 10.35
CA GLY A 40 -7.16 -4.99 8.94
C GLY A 40 -8.32 -4.53 8.04
N LEU A 41 -9.56 -4.87 8.40
CA LEU A 41 -10.76 -4.44 7.69
C LEU A 41 -10.89 -2.91 7.61
N LEU A 42 -10.61 -2.21 8.70
CA LEU A 42 -10.69 -0.74 8.73
C LEU A 42 -9.58 -0.08 7.90
N ILE A 43 -8.39 -0.70 7.81
CA ILE A 43 -7.33 -0.22 6.91
C ILE A 43 -7.74 -0.46 5.45
N ALA A 44 -8.29 -1.63 5.13
CA ALA A 44 -8.80 -1.93 3.79
C ALA A 44 -9.90 -0.94 3.37
N LEU A 45 -10.78 -0.56 4.31
CA LEU A 45 -11.76 0.50 4.07
C LEU A 45 -11.09 1.84 3.74
N GLY A 46 -10.08 2.24 4.50
CA GLY A 46 -9.31 3.45 4.21
C GLY A 46 -8.59 3.41 2.87
N HIS A 47 -8.03 2.25 2.51
CA HIS A 47 -7.42 1.99 1.22
C HIS A 47 -8.42 2.22 0.08
N MET A 48 -9.57 1.54 0.14
CA MET A 48 -10.66 1.67 -0.84
C MET A 48 -11.17 3.11 -0.95
N ILE A 49 -11.30 3.84 0.16
CA ILE A 49 -11.76 5.25 0.15
C ILE A 49 -10.85 6.14 -0.69
N PHE A 50 -9.54 5.88 -0.72
CA PHE A 50 -8.62 6.62 -1.58
C PHE A 50 -8.57 6.03 -2.99
N GLU A 51 -8.46 4.71 -3.08
CA GLU A 51 -8.28 3.97 -4.32
C GLU A 51 -9.45 4.16 -5.28
N PHE A 52 -10.69 4.03 -4.80
CA PHE A 52 -11.85 4.06 -5.68
C PHE A 52 -11.96 5.40 -6.44
N PRO A 53 -11.90 6.58 -5.79
CA PRO A 53 -11.79 7.85 -6.50
C PRO A 53 -10.60 7.92 -7.45
N TYR A 54 -9.44 7.39 -7.05
CA TYR A 54 -8.23 7.40 -7.87
C TYR A 54 -8.41 6.60 -9.18
N VAL A 55 -8.98 5.41 -9.11
CA VAL A 55 -9.30 4.57 -10.28
C VAL A 55 -10.31 5.27 -11.18
N LEU A 56 -11.33 5.93 -10.63
CA LEU A 56 -12.29 6.72 -11.42
C LEU A 56 -11.63 7.91 -12.14
N ILE A 57 -10.70 8.59 -11.47
CA ILE A 57 -9.92 9.68 -12.08
C ILE A 57 -9.08 9.13 -13.23
N ILE A 58 -8.36 8.01 -13.04
CA ILE A 58 -7.60 7.37 -14.13
C ILE A 58 -8.53 6.96 -15.27
N ALA A 59 -9.66 6.34 -14.97
CA ALA A 59 -10.63 5.89 -15.97
C ALA A 59 -11.27 7.04 -16.77
N SER A 60 -11.45 8.22 -16.16
CA SER A 60 -11.95 9.40 -16.89
C SER A 60 -10.88 10.10 -17.73
N LEU A 61 -9.61 9.95 -17.36
CA LEU A 61 -8.48 10.61 -18.01
C LEU A 61 -7.60 9.66 -18.84
N TYR A 62 -7.99 8.39 -19.02
CA TYR A 62 -7.10 7.36 -19.59
C TYR A 62 -6.56 7.71 -20.98
N SER A 63 -7.34 8.43 -21.79
CA SER A 63 -6.93 8.90 -23.13
C SER A 63 -5.87 10.01 -23.07
N SER A 64 -5.85 10.81 -22.01
CA SER A 64 -4.92 11.92 -21.80
C SER A 64 -3.69 11.50 -20.98
N ILE A 65 -3.82 10.52 -20.09
CA ILE A 65 -2.75 10.05 -19.21
C ILE A 65 -1.56 9.51 -20.00
N GLU A 66 -1.79 8.79 -21.10
CA GLU A 66 -0.70 8.31 -21.96
C GLU A 66 0.12 9.45 -22.59
N PHE A 67 -0.48 10.61 -22.82
CA PHE A 67 0.21 11.79 -23.33
C PHE A 67 1.03 12.47 -22.22
N PHE A 68 0.45 12.62 -21.02
CA PHE A 68 1.13 13.25 -19.88
C PHE A 68 2.24 12.39 -19.27
N LEU A 69 2.10 11.06 -19.23
CA LEU A 69 3.16 10.17 -18.74
C LEU A 69 4.36 10.07 -19.70
N LYS A 70 4.18 10.43 -20.98
CA LYS A 70 5.28 10.56 -21.94
C LYS A 70 6.04 11.88 -21.77
N ASP A 71 5.49 12.85 -21.04
CA ASP A 71 6.20 14.07 -20.70
C ASP A 71 7.25 13.80 -19.62
N VAL A 72 8.50 14.01 -20.02
CA VAL A 72 9.68 13.81 -19.19
C VAL A 72 9.59 14.61 -17.89
N ASN A 73 9.07 15.84 -17.92
CA ASN A 73 8.99 16.71 -16.73
C ASN A 73 7.97 16.21 -15.71
N VAL A 74 6.84 15.69 -16.17
CA VAL A 74 5.79 15.12 -15.30
C VAL A 74 6.29 13.84 -14.65
N SER A 75 6.98 12.99 -15.40
CA SER A 75 7.60 11.77 -14.89
C SER A 75 8.67 12.08 -13.82
N TYR A 76 9.53 13.08 -14.05
CA TYR A 76 10.52 13.53 -13.06
C TYR A 76 9.87 14.07 -11.78
N ALA A 77 8.86 14.93 -11.90
CA ALA A 77 8.19 15.52 -10.74
C ALA A 77 7.49 14.45 -9.88
N LEU A 78 6.84 13.48 -10.54
CA LEU A 78 6.21 12.36 -9.86
C LEU A 78 7.26 11.48 -9.17
N THR A 79 8.33 11.11 -9.87
CA THR A 79 9.42 10.28 -9.33
C THR A 79 10.12 10.94 -8.13
N PHE A 80 10.27 12.26 -8.15
CA PHE A 80 10.80 13.01 -7.02
C PHE A 80 9.85 12.95 -5.81
N ALA A 81 8.55 13.20 -6.01
CA ALA A 81 7.56 13.14 -4.93
C ALA A 81 7.47 11.74 -4.31
N VAL A 82 7.49 10.71 -5.17
CA VAL A 82 7.59 9.29 -4.84
C VAL A 82 8.80 9.00 -3.94
N SER A 83 9.98 9.44 -4.38
CA SER A 83 11.24 9.18 -3.68
C SER A 83 11.29 9.89 -2.32
N ALA A 84 10.83 11.14 -2.26
CA ALA A 84 10.77 11.91 -1.02
C ALA A 84 9.85 11.24 0.02
N PHE A 85 8.70 10.72 -0.40
CA PHE A 85 7.81 9.99 0.50
C PHE A 85 8.43 8.68 1.00
N ILE A 86 9.05 7.88 0.13
CA ILE A 86 9.69 6.62 0.55
C ILE A 86 10.81 6.89 1.56
N LEU A 87 11.60 7.95 1.37
CA LEU A 87 12.64 8.35 2.33
C LEU A 87 12.04 8.76 3.68
N PHE A 88 10.97 9.54 3.69
CA PHE A 88 10.25 9.89 4.91
C PHE A 88 9.70 8.65 5.64
N PHE A 89 9.08 7.73 4.90
CA PHE A 89 8.53 6.50 5.46
C PHE A 89 9.63 5.57 5.99
N SER A 90 10.75 5.44 5.25
CA SER A 90 11.94 4.73 5.68
C SER A 90 12.46 5.26 7.02
N TYR A 91 12.60 6.59 7.17
CA TYR A 91 13.03 7.20 8.42
C TYR A 91 12.11 6.84 9.59
N MET A 92 10.79 6.89 9.39
CA MET A 92 9.83 6.51 10.42
C MET A 92 9.99 5.04 10.84
N VAL A 93 10.12 4.12 9.88
CA VAL A 93 10.31 2.69 10.14
C VAL A 93 11.61 2.40 10.88
N ILE A 94 12.72 3.03 10.51
CA ILE A 94 14.02 2.89 11.20
C ILE A 94 13.93 3.41 12.63
N ARG A 95 13.31 4.58 12.83
CA ARG A 95 13.13 5.19 14.15
C ARG A 95 12.31 4.28 15.07
N GLU A 96 11.27 3.65 14.55
CA GLU A 96 10.45 2.65 15.25
C GLU A 96 11.30 1.42 15.65
N GLY A 97 12.08 0.86 14.72
CA GLY A 97 12.96 -0.28 15.00
C GLY A 97 14.01 0.02 16.09
N ILE A 98 14.64 1.19 16.04
CA ILE A 98 15.58 1.67 17.08
C ILE A 98 14.87 1.80 18.43
N SER A 99 13.65 2.35 18.45
CA SER A 99 12.85 2.48 19.66
C SER A 99 12.55 1.12 20.29
N ILE A 100 12.17 0.12 19.49
CA ILE A 100 11.89 -1.25 19.97
C ILE A 100 13.14 -1.88 20.59
N ILE A 101 14.30 -1.79 19.91
CA ILE A 101 15.59 -2.30 20.44
C ILE A 101 15.97 -1.61 21.76
N ARG A 102 15.79 -0.27 21.84
CA ARG A 102 16.07 0.49 23.07
C ARG A 102 15.06 0.21 24.19
N SER A 103 13.81 -0.10 23.86
CA SER A 103 12.74 -0.36 24.84
C SER A 103 12.88 -1.71 25.55
N GLU A 104 13.59 -2.69 24.95
CA GLU A 104 13.92 -3.95 25.66
C GLU A 104 14.87 -3.70 26.85
N ALA A 105 15.57 -2.56 26.90
CA ALA A 105 16.37 -2.13 28.05
C ALA A 105 15.55 -1.40 29.15
N ARG A 106 14.26 -1.10 28.91
CA ARG A 106 13.41 -0.34 29.83
C ARG A 106 12.00 -0.93 29.86
N ARG A 107 11.80 -1.98 30.66
CA ARG A 107 10.44 -2.52 30.90
C ARG A 107 9.51 -1.41 31.45
N MET A 108 8.31 -1.38 30.89
CA MET A 108 7.12 -0.62 31.32
C MET A 108 7.17 0.91 31.23
N LYS A 109 6.55 1.44 30.17
CA LYS A 109 5.53 2.47 30.33
C LYS A 109 4.57 2.39 29.15
N GLU A 110 3.27 2.29 29.45
CA GLU A 110 2.21 2.51 28.48
C GLU A 110 2.53 3.75 27.64
N SER A 111 2.79 3.58 26.33
CA SER A 111 2.51 4.68 25.41
C SER A 111 1.00 4.64 25.12
N LYS A 112 0.23 5.19 26.06
CA LYS A 112 -1.00 5.89 25.68
C LYS A 112 -0.56 7.04 24.79
N GLY A 113 -0.75 6.92 23.48
CA GLY A 113 -0.34 7.98 22.56
C GLY A 113 -0.54 7.59 21.12
N TYR A 114 -1.74 7.90 20.61
CA TYR A 114 -2.13 7.86 19.20
C TYR A 114 -2.24 6.47 18.58
N ALA A 115 -3.30 5.74 18.97
CA ALA A 115 -3.89 4.78 18.03
C ALA A 115 -4.50 5.60 16.87
N PHE A 116 -3.67 5.95 15.88
CA PHE A 116 -4.12 6.59 14.66
C PHE A 116 -5.31 5.79 14.10
N ASN A 117 -6.33 6.51 13.60
CA ASN A 117 -7.52 5.89 13.05
C ASN A 117 -7.09 4.93 11.92
N PRO A 118 -7.39 3.62 11.99
CA PRO A 118 -6.97 2.64 10.99
C PRO A 118 -7.42 3.02 9.57
N VAL A 119 -8.57 3.69 9.44
CA VAL A 119 -9.06 4.23 8.16
C VAL A 119 -8.16 5.35 7.64
N LEU A 120 -7.75 6.29 8.51
CA LEU A 120 -6.83 7.36 8.11
C LEU A 120 -5.45 6.81 7.74
N ILE A 121 -4.99 5.76 8.42
CA ILE A 121 -3.76 5.06 8.03
C ILE A 121 -3.93 4.45 6.64
N GLY A 122 -5.06 3.78 6.38
CA GLY A 122 -5.39 3.25 5.06
C GLY A 122 -5.34 4.32 3.98
N ILE A 123 -6.01 5.46 4.18
CA ILE A 123 -6.02 6.58 3.23
C ILE A 123 -4.60 7.14 3.01
N ALA A 124 -3.91 7.49 4.10
CA ALA A 124 -2.61 8.16 4.02
C ALA A 124 -1.53 7.26 3.42
N LEU A 125 -1.44 6.00 3.87
CA LEU A 125 -0.46 5.06 3.32
C LEU A 125 -0.80 4.62 1.91
N THR A 126 -2.04 4.73 1.46
CA THR A 126 -2.39 4.45 0.06
C THR A 126 -2.07 5.65 -0.82
N GLY A 127 -2.59 6.82 -0.46
CA GLY A 127 -2.44 8.02 -1.26
C GLY A 127 -1.05 8.61 -1.30
N LEU A 128 -0.23 8.33 -0.28
CA LEU A 128 1.17 8.71 -0.30
C LEU A 128 2.07 7.59 -0.83
N ASN A 129 1.56 6.37 -1.04
CA ASN A 129 2.41 5.27 -1.52
C ASN A 129 2.62 5.36 -3.04
N PRO A 130 3.82 5.74 -3.47
CA PRO A 130 4.11 5.89 -4.88
C PRO A 130 4.06 4.59 -5.67
N TYR A 131 4.42 3.47 -5.04
CA TYR A 131 4.35 2.18 -5.70
C TYR A 131 2.90 1.84 -6.05
N PHE A 132 1.97 2.11 -5.13
CA PHE A 132 0.54 1.92 -5.38
C PHE A 132 0.02 2.83 -6.50
N LEU A 133 0.34 4.13 -6.44
CA LEU A 133 -0.07 5.09 -7.47
C LEU A 133 0.46 4.70 -8.85
N LEU A 134 1.77 4.40 -8.93
CA LEU A 134 2.41 4.00 -10.18
C LEU A 134 1.92 2.64 -10.69
N TRP A 135 1.58 1.70 -9.80
CA TRP A 135 1.03 0.40 -10.20
C TRP A 135 -0.27 0.56 -10.98
N TRP A 136 -1.19 1.40 -10.50
CA TRP A 136 -2.44 1.70 -11.21
C TRP A 136 -2.23 2.45 -12.53
N LEU A 137 -1.17 3.26 -12.64
CA LEU A 137 -0.78 3.95 -13.87
C LEU A 137 0.07 3.10 -14.84
N SER A 138 0.46 1.88 -14.44
CA SER A 138 1.30 0.99 -15.25
C SER A 138 0.65 -0.37 -15.44
N VAL A 139 0.76 -1.26 -14.47
CA VAL A 139 0.25 -2.63 -14.50
C VAL A 139 -1.29 -2.67 -14.47
N GLY A 140 -1.91 -1.78 -13.69
CA GLY A 140 -3.37 -1.66 -13.59
C GLY A 140 -4.01 -0.91 -14.75
N LEU A 141 -3.27 -0.05 -15.47
CA LEU A 141 -3.81 0.80 -16.52
C LEU A 141 -4.45 -0.02 -17.67
N PRO A 142 -3.83 -1.09 -18.19
CA PRO A 142 -4.46 -1.96 -19.19
C PRO A 142 -5.79 -2.58 -18.74
N LEU A 143 -5.97 -2.87 -17.45
CA LEU A 143 -7.24 -3.40 -16.91
C LEU A 143 -8.34 -2.33 -16.95
N ILE A 144 -8.01 -1.09 -16.59
CA ILE A 144 -8.91 0.06 -16.69
C ILE A 144 -9.28 0.30 -18.17
N GLN A 145 -8.30 0.33 -19.07
CA GLN A 145 -8.54 0.55 -20.49
C GLN A 145 -9.41 -0.56 -21.10
N LEU A 146 -9.10 -1.82 -20.80
CA LEU A 146 -9.86 -2.97 -21.29
C LEU A 146 -11.30 -2.93 -20.78
N SER A 147 -11.52 -2.72 -19.48
CA SER A 147 -12.86 -2.64 -18.90
C SER A 147 -13.66 -1.45 -19.45
N MET A 148 -13.04 -0.29 -19.62
CA MET A 148 -13.68 0.90 -20.22
C MET A 148 -14.05 0.68 -21.69
N SER A 149 -13.23 -0.05 -22.47
CA SER A 149 -13.54 -0.41 -23.86
C SER A 149 -14.76 -1.33 -24.00
N MET A 150 -15.06 -2.11 -22.95
CA MET A 150 -16.23 -2.98 -22.87
C MET A 150 -17.48 -2.27 -22.30
N GLY A 151 -17.29 -1.09 -21.70
CA GLY A 151 -18.34 -0.24 -21.15
C GLY A 151 -18.16 0.07 -19.66
N PHE A 152 -18.64 1.24 -19.22
CA PHE A 152 -18.47 1.73 -17.85
C PHE A 152 -18.91 0.74 -16.74
N PRO A 153 -20.02 -0.02 -16.86
CA PRO A 153 -20.38 -1.00 -15.83
C PRO A 153 -19.30 -2.08 -15.62
N LEU A 154 -18.52 -2.41 -16.65
CA LEU A 154 -17.46 -3.41 -16.56
C LEU A 154 -16.24 -2.87 -15.80
N LEU A 155 -16.03 -1.56 -15.74
CA LEU A 155 -15.04 -0.95 -14.85
C LEU A 155 -15.36 -1.28 -13.38
N LEU A 156 -16.64 -1.20 -13.00
CA LEU A 156 -17.07 -1.52 -11.62
C LEU A 156 -16.93 -3.00 -11.31
N VAL A 157 -17.19 -3.88 -12.28
CA VAL A 157 -16.96 -5.33 -12.12
C VAL A 157 -15.48 -5.64 -11.98
N MET A 158 -14.63 -5.03 -12.83
CA MET A 158 -13.18 -5.12 -12.75
C MET A 158 -12.68 -4.64 -11.38
N TYR A 159 -13.09 -3.44 -10.96
CA TYR A 159 -12.71 -2.90 -9.66
C TYR A 159 -13.18 -3.79 -8.50
N GLY A 160 -14.42 -4.30 -8.58
CA GLY A 160 -14.96 -5.25 -7.62
C GLY A 160 -14.13 -6.53 -7.51
N ALA A 161 -13.63 -7.05 -8.64
CA ALA A 161 -12.75 -8.21 -8.71
C ALA A 161 -11.32 -7.95 -8.22
N HIS A 162 -10.90 -6.68 -8.12
CA HIS A 162 -9.65 -6.26 -7.50
C HIS A 162 -9.81 -6.08 -5.98
N VAL A 163 -10.69 -5.16 -5.58
CA VAL A 163 -10.75 -4.61 -4.21
C VAL A 163 -11.02 -5.66 -3.14
N TRP A 164 -11.76 -6.74 -3.46
CA TRP A 164 -11.99 -7.81 -2.49
C TRP A 164 -10.69 -8.48 -2.03
N MET A 165 -9.66 -8.48 -2.87
CA MET A 165 -8.35 -9.03 -2.54
C MET A 165 -7.64 -8.20 -1.48
N ASP A 166 -7.77 -6.87 -1.51
CA ASP A 166 -7.19 -6.00 -0.49
C ASP A 166 -7.89 -6.21 0.86
N TYR A 167 -9.21 -6.32 0.84
CA TYR A 167 -9.98 -6.68 2.03
C TYR A 167 -9.55 -8.04 2.58
N PHE A 168 -9.43 -9.06 1.71
CA PHE A 168 -8.99 -10.39 2.11
C PHE A 168 -7.59 -10.36 2.73
N TRP A 169 -6.61 -9.78 2.03
CA TRP A 169 -5.21 -9.75 2.45
C TRP A 169 -4.99 -8.93 3.72
N LEU A 170 -5.49 -7.70 3.77
CA LEU A 170 -5.27 -6.83 4.93
C LEU A 170 -6.00 -7.34 6.17
N THR A 171 -7.15 -7.98 6.01
CA THR A 171 -7.85 -8.67 7.11
C THR A 171 -7.07 -9.88 7.60
N LEU A 172 -6.55 -10.70 6.67
CA LEU A 172 -5.71 -11.85 6.99
C LEU A 172 -4.44 -11.42 7.76
N MET A 173 -3.80 -10.33 7.33
CA MET A 173 -2.64 -9.77 8.04
C MET A 173 -3.00 -9.20 9.41
N GLY A 174 -4.18 -8.57 9.53
CA GLY A 174 -4.72 -8.16 10.83
C GLY A 174 -4.93 -9.33 11.79
N PHE A 175 -5.38 -10.48 11.27
CA PHE A 175 -5.50 -11.72 12.04
C PHE A 175 -4.12 -12.32 12.38
N ALA A 176 -3.17 -12.32 11.45
CA ALA A 176 -1.80 -12.77 11.72
C ALA A 176 -1.09 -11.93 12.81
N GLY A 177 -1.39 -10.63 12.87
CA GLY A 177 -0.89 -9.73 13.91
C GLY A 177 -1.27 -10.14 15.34
N GLU A 178 -2.47 -10.70 15.54
CA GLU A 178 -2.92 -11.23 16.83
C GLU A 178 -2.01 -12.36 17.34
N SER A 179 -1.67 -13.29 16.45
CA SER A 179 -0.81 -14.44 16.79
C SER A 179 0.68 -14.07 16.88
N GLY A 180 1.08 -12.97 16.22
CA GLY A 180 2.47 -12.52 16.13
C GLY A 180 2.97 -11.60 17.26
N VAL A 181 2.12 -11.21 18.23
CA VAL A 181 2.44 -10.20 19.26
C VAL A 181 3.72 -10.48 20.05
N LYS A 182 4.07 -11.76 20.29
CA LYS A 182 5.32 -12.12 20.97
C LYS A 182 6.56 -11.90 20.09
N ILE A 183 6.43 -12.11 18.78
CA ILE A 183 7.50 -11.90 17.79
C ILE A 183 7.76 -10.40 17.59
N LEU A 184 6.69 -9.59 17.55
CA LEU A 184 6.73 -8.13 17.38
C LEU A 184 7.41 -7.38 18.55
N LYS A 185 7.56 -8.02 19.71
CA LYS A 185 8.25 -7.46 20.89
C LYS A 185 9.72 -7.86 20.98
N SER A 186 10.20 -8.71 20.08
CA SER A 186 11.58 -9.19 20.11
C SER A 186 12.54 -8.15 19.51
N LYS A 187 13.78 -8.12 20.02
CA LYS A 187 14.90 -7.43 19.34
C LYS A 187 15.01 -7.78 17.86
N GLY A 188 14.69 -9.02 17.48
CA GLY A 188 14.69 -9.48 16.08
C GLY A 188 13.73 -8.68 15.19
N TYR A 189 12.56 -8.30 15.70
CA TYR A 189 11.62 -7.45 14.96
C TYR A 189 12.12 -6.01 14.80
N GLY A 190 12.77 -5.46 15.84
CA GLY A 190 13.42 -4.14 15.72
C GLY A 190 14.54 -4.12 14.67
N ILE A 191 15.35 -5.18 14.62
CA ILE A 191 16.40 -5.36 13.61
C ILE A 191 15.78 -5.50 12.21
N LEU A 192 14.71 -6.28 12.08
CA LEU A 192 13.98 -6.44 10.81
C LEU A 192 13.44 -5.09 10.30
N LEU A 193 12.83 -4.27 11.16
CA LEU A 193 12.34 -2.95 10.77
C LEU A 193 13.47 -2.03 10.31
N ILE A 194 14.61 -2.02 11.01
CA ILE A 194 15.79 -1.24 10.56
C ILE A 194 16.26 -1.72 9.19
N ALA A 195 16.36 -3.04 8.99
CA ALA A 195 16.76 -3.63 7.71
C ALA A 195 15.78 -3.25 6.59
N LEU A 196 14.47 -3.36 6.83
CA LEU A 196 13.43 -3.03 5.84
C LEU A 196 13.42 -1.53 5.52
N GLY A 197 13.59 -0.68 6.55
CA GLY A 197 13.74 0.76 6.38
C GLY A 197 14.97 1.14 5.56
N LEU A 198 16.12 0.49 5.78
CA LEU A 198 17.32 0.69 4.98
C LEU A 198 17.13 0.23 3.52
N ILE A 199 16.46 -0.91 3.29
CA ILE A 199 16.11 -1.37 1.95
C ILE A 199 15.20 -0.35 1.25
N LEU A 200 14.21 0.20 1.94
CA LEU A 200 13.34 1.25 1.41
C LEU A 200 14.12 2.52 1.06
N ALA A 201 15.09 2.92 1.88
CA ALA A 201 15.95 4.07 1.58
C ALA A 201 16.80 3.82 0.33
N LEU A 202 17.40 2.63 0.20
CA LEU A 202 18.17 2.23 -0.97
C LEU A 202 17.30 2.19 -2.23
N PHE A 203 16.06 1.69 -2.12
CA PHE A 203 15.10 1.69 -3.20
C PHE A 203 14.73 3.10 -3.66
N ALA A 204 14.48 4.02 -2.72
CA ALA A 204 14.22 5.43 -3.04
C ALA A 204 15.43 6.10 -3.74
N MET A 205 16.65 5.83 -3.27
CA MET A 205 17.87 6.33 -3.91
C MET A 205 18.03 5.78 -5.33
N ASN A 206 17.80 4.48 -5.52
CA ASN A 206 17.90 3.82 -6.83
C ASN A 206 16.86 4.34 -7.84
N ILE A 207 15.63 4.63 -7.40
CA ILE A 207 14.62 5.25 -8.26
C ILE A 207 15.03 6.68 -8.64
N SER A 208 15.45 7.49 -7.66
CA SER A 208 15.87 8.87 -7.88
C SER A 208 17.06 8.98 -8.86
N LEU A 209 17.97 8.00 -8.85
CA LEU A 209 19.16 7.94 -9.72
C LEU A 209 18.87 7.40 -11.15
N LYS A 210 17.72 6.78 -11.38
CA LYS A 210 17.34 6.18 -12.68
C LYS A 210 16.40 7.05 -13.51
N THR A 211 15.89 8.13 -12.92
CA THR A 211 15.32 9.28 -13.62
C THR A 211 16.45 10.20 -14.06
#